data_AF-A0A0F0KFC0-F1
#
_entry.id   AF-A0A0F0KFC0-F1
#
_cell.length_a   1.000
_cell.length_b   1.000
_cell.length_c   1.000
_cell.angle_alpha   90.00
_cell.angle_beta   90.00
_cell.angle_gamma   90.00
#
_symmetry.space_group_name_H-M   'P 1'
#
loop_
_entity.id
_entity.type
_entity.pdbx_description
1 polymer ?
#
loop_
_entity_poly.entity_id
_entity_poly.type
_entity_poly.pdbx_seq_one_letter_code
_entity_poly.pdbx_strand_id
1 'polypeptide(L)'
;MLATITVVFGVLIPATAASATPAQPGTQALAQQILATGRLSGTTETMAQVQAYANGTIRVHPSTGRDCNIDPVIMQAVKTAVVDHGFSLRMSSLNRYCTNQLTDSGTSSYHWRDGGGHAIDFDRVNGTNSTGNTANDRALINVMFSALPAPAGLGQKNCRAAITVPNNWVQFNDACNHNHFEYRGGPVSVPIADLDRSFSITVDGSLQAKKGMYEAVTTLRSDIVALDVDGTTTAAVDSSGNVWVQQGDFSNGWVGLVGGAKDVAVDGERFVVLTNDGTVLAKDGLYSTNWTTQLGGATQIDADAGRLGVVAGGTLYVKEGNLWSSWTTQSTSVTDFALDGSRIGVVSNGIAYVKEGNLWTDWVTMVAGSRIDLEGNRVAVLAGGNTLLVKEGNLWESWNTLTGPGVSDFSLSGNRVAVVSNGTVLIKSGPLNAGWIGAFSNSKAVRLS
;
A
#
# COMPACT_ATOMS: atom_id res chain seq x y z
N MET A 1 20.59 -69.81 25.79
CA MET A 1 20.27 -69.04 24.58
C MET A 1 19.39 -67.87 25.01
N LEU A 2 19.97 -66.68 25.21
CA LEU A 2 19.17 -65.46 25.33
C LEU A 2 18.96 -64.88 23.93
N ALA A 3 17.72 -64.82 23.49
CA ALA A 3 17.33 -64.19 22.23
C ALA A 3 17.25 -62.68 22.44
N THR A 4 18.09 -61.94 21.73
CA THR A 4 18.08 -60.47 21.69
C THR A 4 16.90 -60.02 20.85
N ILE A 5 15.90 -59.37 21.47
CA ILE A 5 14.80 -58.73 20.77
C ILE A 5 15.30 -57.38 20.23
N THR A 6 15.51 -57.32 18.92
CA THR A 6 15.76 -56.05 18.21
C THR A 6 14.42 -55.33 18.04
N VAL A 7 14.20 -54.27 18.83
CA VAL A 7 13.08 -53.34 18.64
C VAL A 7 13.42 -52.40 17.49
N VAL A 8 12.76 -52.58 16.35
CA VAL A 8 12.83 -51.64 15.23
C VAL A 8 11.94 -50.44 15.58
N PHE A 9 12.55 -49.31 15.92
CA PHE A 9 11.84 -48.03 15.93
C PHE A 9 11.58 -47.62 14.48
N GLY A 10 10.36 -47.88 13.99
CA GLY A 10 9.87 -47.24 12.78
C GLY A 10 9.75 -45.75 13.05
N VAL A 11 10.68 -44.96 12.53
CA VAL A 11 10.51 -43.51 12.43
C VAL A 11 9.37 -43.29 11.45
N LEU A 12 8.20 -42.92 11.96
CA LEU A 12 7.18 -42.25 11.16
C LEU A 12 7.80 -40.93 10.70
N ILE A 13 8.34 -40.92 9.49
CA ILE A 13 8.65 -39.68 8.77
C ILE A 13 7.28 -39.01 8.55
N PRO A 14 6.99 -37.85 9.17
CA PRO A 14 5.78 -37.14 8.81
C PRO A 14 5.85 -36.86 7.31
N ALA A 15 4.80 -37.27 6.58
CA ALA A 15 4.63 -36.88 5.19
C ALA A 15 4.87 -35.37 5.11
N THR A 16 5.79 -34.97 4.23
CA THR A 16 6.07 -33.56 3.96
C THR A 16 4.75 -32.86 3.75
N ALA A 17 4.45 -31.88 4.61
CA ALA A 17 3.32 -30.99 4.39
C ALA A 17 3.46 -30.46 2.97
N ALA A 18 2.56 -30.91 2.08
CA ALA A 18 2.48 -30.40 0.73
C ALA A 18 2.43 -28.87 0.83
N SER A 19 3.23 -28.22 0.00
CA SER A 19 3.34 -26.78 -0.17
C SER A 19 1.96 -26.11 -0.18
N ALA A 20 1.51 -25.60 0.97
CA ALA A 20 0.35 -24.74 1.03
C ALA A 20 0.70 -23.45 0.30
N THR A 21 0.02 -23.16 -0.81
CA THR A 21 0.21 -21.90 -1.53
C THR A 21 -0.08 -20.75 -0.55
N PRO A 22 0.89 -19.86 -0.26
CA PRO A 22 0.67 -18.77 0.68
C PRO A 22 -0.39 -17.81 0.16
N ALA A 23 -1.28 -17.34 1.03
CA ALA A 23 -2.21 -16.28 0.66
C ALA A 23 -1.44 -14.97 0.45
N GLN A 24 -1.89 -14.16 -0.51
CA GLN A 24 -1.41 -12.78 -0.63
C GLN A 24 -1.73 -12.02 0.67
N PRO A 25 -0.74 -11.45 1.38
CA PRO A 25 -0.94 -10.84 2.69
C PRO A 25 -1.95 -9.70 2.74
N GLY A 26 -2.09 -8.91 1.67
CA GLY A 26 -3.18 -7.94 1.54
C GLY A 26 -4.56 -8.60 1.61
N THR A 27 -4.79 -9.65 0.83
CA THR A 27 -6.04 -10.43 0.87
C THR A 27 -6.24 -11.17 2.19
N GLN A 28 -5.16 -11.65 2.83
CA GLN A 28 -5.21 -12.20 4.18
C GLN A 28 -5.69 -11.17 5.20
N ALA A 29 -5.13 -9.96 5.19
CA ALA A 29 -5.52 -8.89 6.12
C ALA A 29 -6.99 -8.49 5.92
N LEU A 30 -7.46 -8.41 4.68
CA LEU A 30 -8.87 -8.18 4.38
C LEU A 30 -9.75 -9.30 4.94
N ALA A 31 -9.38 -10.57 4.72
CA ALA A 31 -10.12 -11.70 5.27
C ALA A 31 -10.16 -11.69 6.81
N GLN A 32 -9.05 -11.32 7.47
CA GLN A 32 -9.00 -11.18 8.93
C GLN A 32 -9.93 -10.06 9.42
N GLN A 33 -9.90 -8.88 8.80
CA GLN A 33 -10.78 -7.75 9.14
C GLN A 33 -12.25 -8.11 8.98
N ILE A 34 -12.59 -8.77 7.86
CA ILE A 34 -13.96 -9.21 7.59
C ILE A 34 -14.43 -10.21 8.66
N LEU A 35 -13.64 -11.24 8.95
CA LEU A 35 -14.01 -12.27 9.93
C LEU A 35 -14.08 -11.73 11.36
N ALA A 36 -13.22 -10.77 11.72
CA ALA A 36 -13.21 -10.15 13.05
C ALA A 36 -14.51 -9.43 13.39
N THR A 37 -15.28 -8.99 12.39
CA THR A 37 -16.60 -8.37 12.62
C THR A 37 -17.65 -9.35 13.14
N GLY A 38 -17.50 -10.65 12.87
CA GLY A 38 -18.55 -11.65 13.09
C GLY A 38 -19.77 -11.47 12.17
N ARG A 39 -19.72 -10.59 11.16
CA ARG A 39 -20.84 -10.23 10.29
C ARG A 39 -20.85 -10.98 8.95
N LEU A 40 -19.78 -11.69 8.61
CA LEU A 40 -19.73 -12.57 7.44
C LEU A 40 -19.99 -14.02 7.85
N SER A 41 -20.92 -14.67 7.16
CA SER A 41 -21.22 -16.10 7.27
C SER A 41 -21.32 -16.71 5.87
N GLY A 42 -21.47 -18.03 5.77
CA GLY A 42 -21.64 -18.69 4.47
C GLY A 42 -21.81 -20.20 4.58
N THR A 43 -21.76 -20.88 3.44
CA THR A 43 -21.62 -22.35 3.41
C THR A 43 -20.27 -22.76 4.00
N THR A 44 -20.14 -24.03 4.42
CA THR A 44 -18.88 -24.60 4.89
C THR A 44 -17.75 -24.34 3.89
N GLU A 45 -18.04 -24.51 2.60
CA GLU A 45 -17.04 -24.39 1.55
C GLU A 45 -16.57 -22.95 1.34
N THR A 46 -17.50 -22.01 1.18
CA THR A 46 -17.19 -20.59 1.00
C THR A 46 -16.47 -20.02 2.21
N MET A 47 -16.86 -20.42 3.43
CA MET A 47 -16.22 -19.94 4.65
C MET A 47 -14.81 -20.50 4.78
N ALA A 48 -14.57 -21.77 4.47
CA ALA A 48 -13.22 -22.32 4.56
C ALA A 48 -12.26 -21.75 3.50
N GLN A 49 -12.75 -21.22 2.36
CA GLN A 49 -11.91 -20.42 1.45
C GLN A 49 -11.47 -19.11 2.12
N VAL A 50 -12.39 -18.32 2.69
CA VAL A 50 -12.06 -17.05 3.37
C VAL A 50 -11.22 -17.27 4.63
N GLN A 51 -11.52 -18.31 5.42
CA GLN A 51 -10.76 -18.67 6.61
C GLN A 51 -9.33 -19.11 6.29
N ALA A 52 -9.12 -19.84 5.19
CA ALA A 52 -7.76 -20.17 4.75
C ALA A 52 -6.96 -18.89 4.49
N TYR A 53 -7.54 -17.94 3.74
CA TYR A 53 -6.90 -16.64 3.50
C TYR A 53 -6.59 -15.92 4.81
N ALA A 54 -7.52 -15.88 5.76
CA ALA A 54 -7.28 -15.27 7.07
C ALA A 54 -6.16 -15.97 7.87
N ASN A 55 -6.00 -17.28 7.67
CA ASN A 55 -4.93 -18.10 8.24
C ASN A 55 -3.61 -18.02 7.45
N GLY A 56 -3.53 -17.19 6.41
CA GLY A 56 -2.32 -16.97 5.61
C GLY A 56 -2.05 -18.03 4.54
N THR A 57 -3.02 -18.88 4.22
CA THR A 57 -2.89 -19.91 3.18
C THR A 57 -4.01 -19.82 2.15
N ILE A 58 -3.78 -20.33 0.96
CA ILE A 58 -4.85 -20.59 0.00
C ILE A 58 -5.35 -22.00 0.25
N ARG A 59 -6.66 -22.15 0.32
CA ARG A 59 -7.27 -23.46 0.45
C ARG A 59 -7.03 -24.26 -0.83
N VAL A 60 -6.59 -25.50 -0.68
CA VAL A 60 -6.63 -26.50 -1.75
C VAL A 60 -7.85 -27.37 -1.54
N HIS A 61 -8.72 -27.48 -2.53
CA HIS A 61 -9.94 -28.27 -2.37
C HIS A 61 -9.62 -29.77 -2.35
N PRO A 62 -10.07 -30.53 -1.33
CA PRO A 62 -9.58 -31.88 -1.06
C PRO A 62 -9.91 -32.89 -2.15
N SER A 63 -11.00 -32.70 -2.89
CA SER A 63 -11.43 -33.65 -3.94
C SER A 63 -10.87 -33.32 -5.33
N THR A 64 -10.45 -32.07 -5.57
CA THR A 64 -10.09 -31.58 -6.90
C THR A 64 -8.62 -31.19 -6.99
N GLY A 65 -7.94 -31.00 -5.86
CA GLY A 65 -6.56 -30.56 -5.79
C GLY A 65 -6.33 -29.13 -6.30
N ARG A 66 -7.40 -28.35 -6.51
CA ARG A 66 -7.33 -26.99 -7.07
C ARG A 66 -7.15 -25.95 -5.96
N ASP A 67 -6.32 -24.96 -6.24
CA ASP A 67 -6.18 -23.75 -5.43
C ASP A 67 -7.45 -22.92 -5.52
N CYS A 68 -7.99 -22.57 -4.37
CA CYS A 68 -9.22 -21.80 -4.22
C CYS A 68 -8.90 -20.32 -4.09
N ASN A 69 -8.32 -19.76 -5.16
CA ASN A 69 -7.96 -18.34 -5.20
C ASN A 69 -9.20 -17.45 -5.06
N ILE A 70 -9.06 -16.33 -4.37
CA ILE A 70 -10.06 -15.26 -4.29
C ILE A 70 -9.40 -13.99 -4.80
N ASP A 71 -10.08 -13.31 -5.72
CA ASP A 71 -9.62 -12.02 -6.23
C ASP A 71 -9.56 -11.00 -5.07
N PRO A 72 -8.40 -10.33 -4.86
CA PRO A 72 -8.27 -9.29 -3.84
C PRO A 72 -9.32 -8.18 -3.97
N VAL A 73 -9.75 -7.87 -5.20
CA VAL A 73 -10.77 -6.85 -5.47
C VAL A 73 -12.13 -7.28 -4.92
N ILE A 74 -12.47 -8.56 -5.05
CA ILE A 74 -13.68 -9.12 -4.44
C ILE A 74 -13.56 -9.03 -2.91
N MET A 75 -12.41 -9.42 -2.34
CA MET A 75 -12.22 -9.36 -0.88
C MET A 75 -12.30 -7.92 -0.34
N GLN A 76 -11.75 -6.94 -1.06
CA GLN A 76 -11.82 -5.52 -0.70
C GLN A 76 -13.27 -5.00 -0.75
N ALA A 77 -14.04 -5.39 -1.77
CA ALA A 77 -15.45 -5.01 -1.86
C ALA A 77 -16.27 -5.59 -0.69
N VAL A 78 -16.00 -6.85 -0.30
CA VAL A 78 -16.61 -7.47 0.88
C VAL A 78 -16.21 -6.76 2.16
N LYS A 79 -14.92 -6.40 2.33
CA LYS A 79 -14.45 -5.60 3.47
C LYS A 79 -15.22 -4.30 3.57
N THR A 80 -15.36 -3.59 2.45
CA THR A 80 -16.09 -2.31 2.42
C THR A 80 -17.54 -2.50 2.87
N ALA A 81 -18.26 -3.49 2.31
CA ALA A 81 -19.64 -3.75 2.69
C ALA A 81 -19.79 -4.16 4.17
N VAL A 82 -18.94 -5.07 4.66
CA VAL A 82 -19.09 -5.69 5.99
C VAL A 82 -18.48 -4.84 7.10
N VAL A 83 -17.29 -4.30 6.88
CA VAL A 83 -16.52 -3.55 7.88
C VAL A 83 -16.91 -2.08 7.87
N ASP A 84 -16.87 -1.43 6.70
CA ASP A 84 -17.03 0.03 6.61
C ASP A 84 -18.52 0.43 6.63
N HIS A 85 -19.37 -0.37 5.99
CA HIS A 85 -20.81 -0.13 5.94
C HIS A 85 -21.63 -1.04 6.86
N GLY A 86 -20.99 -1.95 7.57
CA GLY A 86 -21.62 -2.72 8.63
C GLY A 86 -22.66 -3.77 8.21
N PHE A 87 -22.68 -4.21 6.95
CA PHE A 87 -23.62 -5.25 6.51
C PHE A 87 -23.33 -6.60 7.17
N SER A 88 -24.39 -7.35 7.50
CA SER A 88 -24.31 -8.77 7.82
C SER A 88 -24.67 -9.61 6.60
N LEU A 89 -23.73 -10.38 6.08
CA LEU A 89 -23.85 -11.08 4.81
C LEU A 89 -23.71 -12.60 4.98
N ARG A 90 -24.48 -13.37 4.21
CA ARG A 90 -24.28 -14.82 4.07
C ARG A 90 -23.92 -15.18 2.64
N MET A 91 -22.70 -15.70 2.45
CA MET A 91 -22.20 -16.15 1.16
C MET A 91 -22.75 -17.52 0.80
N SER A 92 -23.34 -17.62 -0.39
CA SER A 92 -23.74 -18.89 -1.01
C SER A 92 -22.72 -19.37 -2.04
N SER A 93 -21.89 -18.48 -2.60
CA SER A 93 -20.86 -18.86 -3.57
C SER A 93 -19.70 -17.87 -3.65
N LEU A 94 -18.52 -18.38 -4.00
CA LEU A 94 -17.28 -17.62 -4.12
C LEU A 94 -16.40 -18.20 -5.26
N ASN A 95 -15.40 -19.03 -4.98
CA ASN A 95 -14.68 -19.74 -6.04
C ASN A 95 -15.33 -21.11 -6.29
N ARG A 96 -16.03 -21.27 -7.42
CA ARG A 96 -16.60 -22.56 -7.86
C ARG A 96 -15.61 -23.42 -8.65
N TYR A 97 -14.61 -22.82 -9.32
CA TYR A 97 -13.50 -23.54 -9.96
C TYR A 97 -12.82 -24.50 -8.97
N CYS A 98 -12.55 -24.01 -7.75
CA CYS A 98 -12.09 -24.75 -6.59
C CYS A 98 -12.87 -26.05 -6.36
N THR A 99 -14.20 -25.95 -6.35
CA THR A 99 -15.13 -27.04 -6.00
C THR A 99 -15.54 -27.94 -7.16
N ASN A 100 -15.12 -27.60 -8.40
CA ASN A 100 -15.59 -28.24 -9.63
C ASN A 100 -17.13 -28.21 -9.80
N GLN A 101 -17.80 -27.20 -9.24
CA GLN A 101 -19.23 -26.94 -9.44
C GLN A 101 -19.48 -26.07 -10.67
N LEU A 102 -20.05 -26.66 -11.72
CA LEU A 102 -20.50 -25.92 -12.90
C LEU A 102 -22.00 -25.66 -12.82
N THR A 103 -22.40 -24.51 -13.35
CA THR A 103 -23.80 -24.12 -13.56
C THR A 103 -24.07 -24.01 -15.05
N ASP A 104 -25.26 -23.61 -15.46
CA ASP A 104 -25.63 -23.44 -16.87
C ASP A 104 -24.72 -22.47 -17.63
N SER A 105 -24.13 -21.49 -16.93
CA SER A 105 -23.13 -20.56 -17.46
C SER A 105 -21.77 -21.21 -17.76
N GLY A 106 -21.59 -22.48 -17.39
CA GLY A 106 -20.41 -23.29 -17.68
C GLY A 106 -19.10 -22.64 -17.19
N THR A 107 -18.02 -22.87 -17.94
CA THR A 107 -16.68 -22.39 -17.61
C THR A 107 -16.48 -20.90 -17.86
N SER A 108 -17.48 -20.21 -18.42
CA SER A 108 -17.42 -18.78 -18.72
C SER A 108 -17.75 -17.88 -17.51
N SER A 109 -18.37 -18.46 -16.48
CA SER A 109 -18.74 -17.78 -15.23
C SER A 109 -17.51 -17.25 -14.49
N TYR A 110 -17.59 -16.07 -13.88
CA TYR A 110 -16.51 -15.50 -13.06
C TYR A 110 -16.27 -16.24 -11.72
N HIS A 111 -17.19 -17.13 -11.32
CA HIS A 111 -16.89 -18.09 -10.26
C HIS A 111 -15.94 -19.21 -10.72
N TRP A 112 -15.73 -19.36 -12.03
CA TRP A 112 -14.99 -20.48 -12.63
C TRP A 112 -13.81 -20.07 -13.50
N ARG A 113 -14.03 -19.13 -14.41
CA ARG A 113 -13.08 -18.71 -15.43
C ARG A 113 -11.82 -18.15 -14.77
N ASP A 114 -10.69 -18.32 -15.45
CA ASP A 114 -9.39 -17.77 -15.03
C ASP A 114 -8.93 -18.28 -13.65
N GLY A 115 -9.41 -19.45 -13.22
CA GLY A 115 -9.12 -20.03 -11.90
C GLY A 115 -10.18 -19.73 -10.83
N GLY A 116 -11.22 -18.97 -11.18
CA GLY A 116 -12.35 -18.62 -10.31
C GLY A 116 -11.99 -17.62 -9.22
N GLY A 117 -12.99 -17.25 -8.41
CA GLY A 117 -12.81 -16.30 -7.31
C GLY A 117 -12.98 -14.83 -7.70
N HIS A 118 -13.46 -14.57 -8.92
CA HIS A 118 -13.77 -13.23 -9.42
C HIS A 118 -15.26 -12.85 -9.27
N ALA A 119 -16.05 -13.68 -8.60
CA ALA A 119 -17.46 -13.44 -8.34
C ALA A 119 -17.86 -13.93 -6.94
N ILE A 120 -18.93 -13.34 -6.42
CA ILE A 120 -19.47 -13.62 -5.10
C ILE A 120 -20.99 -13.55 -5.09
N ASP A 121 -21.60 -14.54 -4.44
CA ASP A 121 -23.06 -14.63 -4.26
C ASP A 121 -23.43 -14.50 -2.79
N PHE A 122 -24.39 -13.63 -2.50
CA PHE A 122 -24.98 -13.48 -1.16
C PHE A 122 -26.43 -13.90 -1.15
N ASP A 123 -26.76 -14.98 -0.43
CA ASP A 123 -28.14 -15.46 -0.28
C ASP A 123 -28.89 -14.85 0.91
N ARG A 124 -28.18 -14.14 1.80
CA ARG A 124 -28.80 -13.28 2.83
C ARG A 124 -28.07 -11.97 3.02
N VAL A 125 -28.85 -10.91 3.20
CA VAL A 125 -28.39 -9.55 3.50
C VAL A 125 -29.13 -9.03 4.73
N ASN A 126 -28.39 -8.70 5.78
CA ASN A 126 -28.91 -8.31 7.10
C ASN A 126 -29.98 -9.30 7.63
N GLY A 127 -29.68 -10.60 7.53
CA GLY A 127 -30.57 -11.68 7.96
C GLY A 127 -31.76 -11.99 7.03
N THR A 128 -32.01 -11.15 6.02
CA THR A 128 -33.11 -11.34 5.05
C THR A 128 -32.66 -12.19 3.87
N ASN A 129 -33.46 -13.17 3.46
CA ASN A 129 -33.20 -13.94 2.24
C ASN A 129 -33.19 -13.02 1.02
N SER A 130 -32.13 -13.11 0.23
CA SER A 130 -31.99 -12.31 -0.98
C SER A 130 -32.92 -12.82 -2.09
N THR A 131 -33.48 -11.87 -2.83
CA THR A 131 -34.23 -12.14 -4.07
C THR A 131 -33.63 -11.40 -5.26
N GLY A 132 -32.51 -10.70 -5.05
CA GLY A 132 -31.98 -9.69 -5.97
C GLY A 132 -32.75 -8.36 -5.97
N ASN A 133 -33.75 -8.18 -5.10
CA ASN A 133 -34.62 -6.99 -5.05
C ASN A 133 -35.29 -6.69 -3.71
N THR A 134 -34.89 -7.30 -2.59
CA THR A 134 -35.33 -6.82 -1.28
C THR A 134 -34.80 -5.40 -1.00
N ALA A 135 -35.31 -4.73 0.03
CA ALA A 135 -34.76 -3.44 0.44
C ALA A 135 -33.27 -3.56 0.84
N ASN A 136 -32.89 -4.66 1.49
CA ASN A 136 -31.51 -4.95 1.85
C ASN A 136 -30.65 -5.25 0.61
N ASP A 137 -31.18 -5.96 -0.38
CA ASP A 137 -30.48 -6.22 -1.65
C ASP A 137 -30.13 -4.89 -2.35
N ARG A 138 -31.10 -3.97 -2.46
CA ARG A 138 -30.86 -2.66 -3.09
C ARG A 138 -29.85 -1.80 -2.31
N ALA A 139 -29.89 -1.85 -0.98
CA ALA A 139 -28.92 -1.16 -0.15
C ALA A 139 -27.50 -1.71 -0.36
N LEU A 140 -27.35 -3.03 -0.40
CA LEU A 140 -26.08 -3.69 -0.68
C LEU A 140 -25.58 -3.34 -2.09
N ILE A 141 -26.44 -3.39 -3.10
CA ILE A 141 -26.10 -3.04 -4.50
C ILE A 141 -25.52 -1.62 -4.57
N ASN A 142 -26.14 -0.65 -3.90
CA ASN A 142 -25.65 0.73 -3.91
C ASN A 142 -24.25 0.87 -3.28
N VAL A 143 -23.98 0.14 -2.19
CA VAL A 143 -22.64 0.11 -1.58
C VAL A 143 -21.63 -0.57 -2.50
N MET A 144 -22.04 -1.65 -3.17
CA MET A 144 -21.18 -2.40 -4.07
C MET A 144 -20.80 -1.60 -5.32
N PHE A 145 -21.63 -0.65 -5.77
CA PHE A 145 -21.27 0.26 -6.87
C PHE A 145 -20.06 1.15 -6.56
N SER A 146 -19.86 1.52 -5.30
CA SER A 146 -18.65 2.22 -4.87
C SER A 146 -17.53 1.28 -4.44
N ALA A 147 -17.86 0.10 -3.91
CA ALA A 147 -16.87 -0.82 -3.35
C ALA A 147 -16.19 -1.71 -4.40
N LEU A 148 -16.87 -2.02 -5.51
CA LEU A 148 -16.35 -2.89 -6.56
C LEU A 148 -15.96 -2.04 -7.78
N PRO A 149 -14.66 -1.92 -8.13
CA PRO A 149 -14.23 -1.12 -9.25
C PRO A 149 -14.70 -1.72 -10.58
N ALA A 150 -14.97 -0.83 -11.55
CA ALA A 150 -15.25 -1.24 -12.91
C ALA A 150 -13.95 -1.68 -13.64
N PRO A 151 -14.02 -2.57 -14.64
CA PRO A 151 -15.24 -3.17 -15.18
C PRO A 151 -15.80 -4.25 -14.24
N ALA A 152 -17.12 -4.24 -14.04
CA ALA A 152 -17.81 -5.11 -13.09
C ALA A 152 -19.18 -5.56 -13.59
N GLY A 153 -19.77 -6.54 -12.92
CA GLY A 153 -21.03 -7.15 -13.28
C GLY A 153 -21.95 -7.29 -12.07
N LEU A 154 -23.25 -7.07 -12.32
CA LEU A 154 -24.32 -7.28 -11.36
C LEU A 154 -25.37 -8.22 -11.95
N GLY A 155 -25.60 -9.36 -11.29
CA GLY A 155 -26.62 -10.33 -11.69
C GLY A 155 -28.04 -9.89 -11.32
N GLN A 156 -28.99 -10.81 -11.40
CA GLN A 156 -30.40 -10.62 -11.03
C GLN A 156 -31.11 -9.47 -11.76
N LYS A 157 -30.68 -9.13 -12.97
CA LYS A 157 -31.35 -8.13 -13.82
C LYS A 157 -32.84 -8.42 -13.98
N ASN A 158 -33.20 -9.70 -14.11
CA ASN A 158 -34.58 -10.20 -14.26
C ASN A 158 -35.40 -10.21 -12.97
N CYS A 159 -34.82 -9.88 -11.83
CA CYS A 159 -35.49 -9.97 -10.51
C CYS A 159 -35.92 -8.60 -9.96
N ARG A 160 -35.54 -7.52 -10.64
CA ARG A 160 -35.80 -6.13 -10.22
C ARG A 160 -36.20 -5.25 -11.41
N ALA A 161 -36.79 -4.10 -11.10
CA ALA A 161 -36.95 -3.04 -12.09
C ALA A 161 -35.57 -2.58 -12.59
N ALA A 162 -35.52 -2.04 -13.80
CA ALA A 162 -34.28 -1.54 -14.37
C ALA A 162 -33.65 -0.49 -13.45
N ILE A 163 -32.37 -0.66 -13.14
CA ILE A 163 -31.56 0.29 -12.36
C ILE A 163 -30.41 0.81 -13.21
N THR A 164 -30.02 2.06 -12.96
CA THR A 164 -28.79 2.63 -13.50
C THR A 164 -27.60 2.06 -12.77
N VAL A 165 -26.61 1.57 -13.51
CA VAL A 165 -25.34 1.09 -12.98
C VAL A 165 -24.22 2.07 -13.33
N PRO A 166 -23.10 2.09 -12.58
CA PRO A 166 -21.95 2.92 -12.92
C PRO A 166 -21.39 2.62 -14.32
N ASN A 167 -20.60 3.55 -14.86
CA ASN A 167 -19.94 3.35 -16.15
C ASN A 167 -19.09 2.07 -16.13
N ASN A 168 -19.10 1.32 -17.24
CA ASN A 168 -18.42 0.03 -17.39
C ASN A 168 -18.89 -1.09 -16.46
N TRP A 169 -20.05 -0.92 -15.82
CA TRP A 169 -20.79 -2.04 -15.24
C TRP A 169 -21.76 -2.63 -16.25
N VAL A 170 -21.97 -3.94 -16.14
CA VAL A 170 -22.98 -4.64 -16.94
C VAL A 170 -23.95 -5.39 -16.05
N GLN A 171 -25.18 -5.55 -16.53
CA GLN A 171 -26.22 -6.31 -15.85
C GLN A 171 -26.62 -7.53 -16.67
N PHE A 172 -26.84 -8.66 -16.01
CA PHE A 172 -27.23 -9.92 -16.64
C PHE A 172 -28.27 -10.68 -15.82
N ASN A 173 -28.94 -11.63 -16.48
CA ASN A 173 -29.96 -12.45 -15.84
C ASN A 173 -29.31 -13.53 -14.97
N ASP A 174 -29.92 -13.80 -13.82
CA ASP A 174 -29.49 -14.82 -12.87
C ASP A 174 -30.67 -15.25 -11.98
N ALA A 175 -30.49 -16.30 -11.18
CA ALA A 175 -31.50 -16.82 -10.27
C ALA A 175 -31.85 -15.81 -9.17
N CYS A 176 -33.15 -15.64 -8.91
CA CYS A 176 -33.68 -14.68 -7.94
C CYS A 176 -33.62 -15.18 -6.48
N ASN A 177 -32.50 -15.80 -6.08
CA ASN A 177 -32.28 -16.35 -4.75
C ASN A 177 -30.96 -15.89 -4.09
N HIS A 178 -30.25 -14.94 -4.72
CA HIS A 178 -29.03 -14.32 -4.20
C HIS A 178 -28.81 -12.94 -4.86
N ASN A 179 -27.82 -12.18 -4.38
CA ASN A 179 -27.19 -11.10 -5.16
C ASN A 179 -25.86 -11.62 -5.69
N HIS A 180 -25.66 -11.54 -7.01
CA HIS A 180 -24.40 -11.86 -7.68
C HIS A 180 -23.64 -10.58 -8.00
N PHE A 181 -22.39 -10.51 -7.58
CA PHE A 181 -21.44 -9.47 -7.99
C PHE A 181 -20.21 -10.13 -8.59
N GLU A 182 -19.69 -9.58 -9.68
CA GLU A 182 -18.48 -10.08 -10.32
C GLU A 182 -17.57 -8.95 -10.77
N TYR A 183 -16.28 -9.15 -10.57
CA TYR A 183 -15.25 -8.28 -11.11
C TYR A 183 -14.89 -8.76 -12.51
N ARG A 184 -14.98 -7.85 -13.50
CA ARG A 184 -14.82 -8.18 -14.92
C ARG A 184 -13.50 -7.72 -15.52
N GLY A 185 -12.63 -7.12 -14.73
CA GLY A 185 -11.27 -6.81 -15.21
C GLY A 185 -10.50 -8.10 -15.52
N GLY A 186 -9.39 -7.96 -16.24
CA GLY A 186 -8.38 -9.03 -16.24
C GLY A 186 -7.88 -9.29 -14.82
N PRO A 187 -7.12 -10.37 -14.56
CA PRO A 187 -6.46 -10.56 -13.27
C PRO A 187 -5.67 -9.29 -12.96
N VAL A 188 -6.21 -8.48 -12.05
CA VAL A 188 -5.53 -7.31 -11.57
C VAL A 188 -4.50 -7.88 -10.61
N SER A 189 -3.25 -7.89 -11.07
CA SER A 189 -2.23 -7.27 -10.23
C SER A 189 -2.87 -6.02 -9.66
N VAL A 190 -3.07 -5.99 -8.35
CA VAL A 190 -3.49 -4.81 -7.58
C VAL A 190 -2.97 -3.56 -8.30
N PRO A 191 -3.79 -2.53 -8.56
CA PRO A 191 -3.27 -1.27 -9.06
C PRO A 191 -2.04 -0.95 -8.22
N ILE A 192 -0.87 -0.95 -8.84
CA ILE A 192 0.40 -0.99 -8.12
C ILE A 192 0.63 0.35 -7.37
N ALA A 193 -0.33 1.27 -7.40
CA ALA A 193 -0.34 2.53 -6.67
C ALA A 193 -0.63 2.41 -5.16
N ASP A 194 -1.07 1.24 -4.65
CA ASP A 194 -1.37 1.03 -3.21
C ASP A 194 -0.72 -0.25 -2.67
N LEU A 195 0.54 -0.51 -3.04
CA LEU A 195 1.33 -1.44 -2.25
C LEU A 195 1.80 -0.69 -1.01
N ASP A 196 1.45 -1.17 0.19
CA ASP A 196 1.99 -0.70 1.47
C ASP A 196 3.50 -1.05 1.58
N ARG A 197 4.33 -0.59 0.64
CA ARG A 197 5.74 -0.92 0.61
C ARG A 197 6.44 -0.15 1.70
N SER A 198 7.45 -0.80 2.24
CA SER A 198 8.31 -0.19 3.24
C SER A 198 9.73 -0.54 2.91
N PHE A 199 10.62 0.41 3.15
CA PHE A 199 12.01 0.32 2.79
C PHE A 199 12.85 0.72 4.00
N SER A 200 13.98 0.05 4.15
CA SER A 200 14.99 0.40 5.14
C SER A 200 16.36 0.41 4.47
N ILE A 201 17.16 1.40 4.80
CA ILE A 201 18.60 1.33 4.56
C ILE A 201 19.23 0.89 5.88
N THR A 202 19.93 -0.23 5.85
CA THR A 202 20.67 -0.72 7.02
C THR A 202 21.96 0.08 7.23
N VAL A 203 22.57 -0.06 8.42
CA VAL A 203 23.80 0.66 8.79
C VAL A 203 24.94 0.33 7.82
N ASP A 204 25.01 -0.91 7.31
CA ASP A 204 25.97 -1.38 6.32
C ASP A 204 25.61 -1.01 4.86
N GLY A 205 24.49 -0.29 4.64
CA GLY A 205 24.08 0.20 3.33
C GLY A 205 23.23 -0.78 2.52
N SER A 206 22.75 -1.89 3.09
CA SER A 206 21.78 -2.73 2.39
C SER A 206 20.41 -2.05 2.31
N LEU A 207 19.89 -1.89 1.10
CA LEU A 207 18.50 -1.52 0.85
C LEU A 207 17.62 -2.75 0.98
N GLN A 208 16.86 -2.79 2.06
CA GLN A 208 15.87 -3.80 2.37
C GLN A 208 14.48 -3.25 2.09
N ALA A 209 13.57 -4.12 1.65
CA ALA A 209 12.19 -3.74 1.37
C ALA A 209 11.22 -4.85 1.75
N LYS A 210 9.97 -4.47 1.99
CA LYS A 210 8.82 -5.37 2.15
C LYS A 210 7.72 -4.91 1.22
N LYS A 211 7.08 -5.85 0.52
CA LYS A 211 5.94 -5.57 -0.39
C LYS A 211 4.66 -5.19 0.38
N GLY A 212 4.67 -5.42 1.69
CA GLY A 212 3.61 -5.11 2.63
C GLY A 212 4.14 -5.22 4.05
N MET A 213 3.42 -4.64 5.02
CA MET A 213 3.86 -4.54 6.41
C MET A 213 4.28 -5.87 7.06
N TYR A 214 3.66 -6.98 6.68
CA TYR A 214 3.89 -8.32 7.24
C TYR A 214 4.68 -9.25 6.32
N GLU A 215 5.09 -8.78 5.15
CA GLU A 215 5.82 -9.59 4.17
C GLU A 215 7.22 -9.97 4.66
N ALA A 216 7.85 -10.90 3.94
CA ALA A 216 9.27 -11.15 4.17
C ALA A 216 10.11 -9.93 3.74
N VAL A 217 11.19 -9.68 4.47
CA VAL A 217 12.20 -8.70 4.07
C VAL A 217 12.95 -9.24 2.85
N THR A 218 13.06 -8.43 1.81
CA THR A 218 13.86 -8.69 0.61
C THR A 218 14.97 -7.65 0.54
N THR A 219 16.22 -8.08 0.39
CA THR A 219 17.31 -7.16 0.07
C THR A 219 17.28 -6.87 -1.42
N LEU A 220 17.09 -5.61 -1.80
CA LEU A 220 17.01 -5.19 -3.20
C LEU A 220 18.38 -4.81 -3.76
N ARG A 221 19.22 -4.20 -2.92
CA ARG A 221 20.54 -3.69 -3.32
C ARG A 221 21.45 -3.50 -2.11
N SER A 222 22.76 -3.53 -2.32
CA SER A 222 23.77 -3.13 -1.32
C SER A 222 24.29 -1.72 -1.58
N ASP A 223 25.08 -1.21 -0.63
CA ASP A 223 25.85 0.02 -0.76
C ASP A 223 25.02 1.29 -0.98
N ILE A 224 23.75 1.30 -0.57
CA ILE A 224 22.86 2.46 -0.70
C ILE A 224 23.11 3.50 0.40
N VAL A 225 23.13 4.77 -0.02
CA VAL A 225 23.34 5.94 0.86
C VAL A 225 22.15 6.88 0.89
N ALA A 226 21.35 6.95 -0.17
CA ALA A 226 20.12 7.74 -0.25
C ALA A 226 19.04 6.97 -1.01
N LEU A 227 17.79 7.24 -0.68
CA LEU A 227 16.60 6.57 -1.20
C LEU A 227 15.45 7.56 -1.24
N ASP A 228 14.71 7.51 -2.34
CA ASP A 228 13.38 8.08 -2.42
C ASP A 228 12.42 7.16 -3.18
N VAL A 229 11.14 7.22 -2.84
CA VAL A 229 10.12 6.30 -3.34
C VAL A 229 8.82 7.03 -3.61
N ASP A 230 8.19 6.71 -4.74
CA ASP A 230 6.87 7.21 -5.09
C ASP A 230 6.07 6.12 -5.79
N GLY A 231 4.91 5.76 -5.24
CA GLY A 231 4.04 4.70 -5.72
C GLY A 231 4.79 3.38 -5.92
N THR A 232 5.15 3.06 -7.17
CA THR A 232 5.93 1.85 -7.53
C THR A 232 7.39 2.08 -7.82
N THR A 233 7.80 3.34 -7.91
CA THR A 233 9.14 3.74 -8.28
C THR A 233 10.00 3.78 -7.03
N THR A 234 11.18 3.19 -7.13
CA THR A 234 12.20 3.19 -6.10
C THR A 234 13.46 3.78 -6.72
N ALA A 235 13.90 4.94 -6.26
CA ALA A 235 15.11 5.61 -6.71
C ALA A 235 16.15 5.59 -5.59
N ALA A 236 17.36 5.11 -5.87
CA ALA A 236 18.41 4.96 -4.86
C ALA A 236 19.77 5.44 -5.37
N VAL A 237 20.56 6.01 -4.47
CA VAL A 237 21.95 6.40 -4.72
C VAL A 237 22.87 5.41 -4.00
N ASP A 238 23.80 4.80 -4.73
CA ASP A 238 24.83 3.97 -4.13
C ASP A 238 26.02 4.79 -3.60
N SER A 239 26.91 4.17 -2.83
CA SER A 239 28.06 4.79 -2.18
C SER A 239 29.13 5.27 -3.16
N SER A 240 29.06 4.84 -4.42
CA SER A 240 29.89 5.35 -5.52
C SER A 240 29.25 6.56 -6.23
N GLY A 241 28.04 6.94 -5.80
CA GLY A 241 27.27 8.06 -6.32
C GLY A 241 26.49 7.72 -7.60
N ASN A 242 26.26 6.44 -7.93
CA ASN A 242 25.40 6.10 -9.05
C ASN A 242 23.93 6.08 -8.61
N VAL A 243 23.07 6.66 -9.44
CA VAL A 243 21.62 6.69 -9.28
C VAL A 243 21.02 5.51 -10.02
N TRP A 244 20.16 4.78 -9.32
CA TRP A 244 19.49 3.60 -9.83
C TRP A 244 17.99 3.69 -9.57
N VAL A 245 17.20 3.24 -10.54
CA VAL A 245 15.75 3.22 -10.44
C VAL A 245 15.20 1.83 -10.73
N GLN A 246 14.27 1.37 -9.90
CA GLN A 246 13.45 0.18 -10.12
C GLN A 246 11.98 0.61 -10.13
N GLN A 247 11.21 0.17 -11.12
CA GLN A 247 9.77 0.43 -11.20
C GLN A 247 8.98 -0.89 -11.12
N GLY A 248 7.84 -0.85 -10.43
CA GLY A 248 6.94 -2.00 -10.30
C GLY A 248 7.39 -3.00 -9.22
N ASP A 249 7.39 -4.29 -9.57
CA ASP A 249 7.73 -5.37 -8.65
C ASP A 249 9.23 -5.36 -8.29
N PHE A 250 9.57 -5.76 -7.06
CA PHE A 250 10.96 -5.87 -6.58
C PHE A 250 11.83 -6.86 -7.35
N SER A 251 11.24 -7.75 -8.15
CA SER A 251 11.98 -8.65 -9.06
C SER A 251 12.41 -7.99 -10.36
N ASN A 252 11.91 -6.79 -10.67
CA ASN A 252 12.28 -6.07 -11.89
C ASN A 252 13.73 -5.59 -11.85
N GLY A 253 14.35 -5.47 -13.02
CA GLY A 253 15.72 -4.96 -13.13
C GLY A 253 15.85 -3.49 -12.72
N TRP A 254 17.03 -3.11 -12.24
CA TRP A 254 17.39 -1.72 -11.98
C TRP A 254 17.91 -1.04 -13.25
N VAL A 255 17.47 0.20 -13.48
CA VAL A 255 17.95 1.09 -14.53
C VAL A 255 18.91 2.10 -13.91
N GLY A 256 20.14 2.18 -14.42
CA GLY A 256 21.10 3.22 -14.02
C GLY A 256 20.80 4.54 -14.74
N LEU A 257 20.83 5.66 -14.01
CA LEU A 257 20.50 6.97 -14.58
C LEU A 257 21.72 7.88 -14.79
N VAL A 258 22.48 8.13 -13.72
CA VAL A 258 23.61 9.07 -13.72
C VAL A 258 24.56 8.76 -12.55
N GLY A 259 25.84 9.14 -12.66
CA GLY A 259 26.82 9.05 -11.59
C GLY A 259 27.08 10.39 -10.88
N GLY A 260 27.84 10.37 -9.79
CA GLY A 260 28.24 11.57 -9.04
C GLY A 260 27.14 12.19 -8.18
N ALA A 261 26.13 11.42 -7.79
CA ALA A 261 25.03 11.83 -6.92
C ALA A 261 25.33 11.58 -5.43
N LYS A 262 24.64 12.33 -4.56
CA LYS A 262 24.53 12.06 -3.11
C LYS A 262 23.09 11.94 -2.64
N ASP A 263 22.13 12.42 -3.42
CA ASP A 263 20.70 12.35 -3.09
C ASP A 263 19.85 12.26 -4.37
N VAL A 264 18.62 11.78 -4.21
CA VAL A 264 17.65 11.58 -5.29
C VAL A 264 16.24 11.87 -4.80
N ALA A 265 15.39 12.43 -5.66
CA ALA A 265 13.96 12.54 -5.42
C ALA A 265 13.16 12.10 -6.67
N VAL A 266 11.95 11.57 -6.48
CA VAL A 266 11.09 11.04 -7.53
C VAL A 266 9.62 11.41 -7.32
N ASP A 267 8.98 11.89 -8.39
CA ASP A 267 7.55 12.21 -8.43
C ASP A 267 6.99 11.78 -9.80
N GLY A 268 6.24 10.68 -9.82
CA GLY A 268 5.78 10.01 -11.02
C GLY A 268 6.93 9.69 -11.98
N GLU A 269 6.97 10.39 -13.10
CA GLU A 269 8.00 10.25 -14.14
C GLU A 269 9.15 11.27 -13.99
N ARG A 270 9.11 12.15 -12.99
CA ARG A 270 10.17 13.12 -12.73
C ARG A 270 11.24 12.52 -11.84
N PHE A 271 12.48 12.61 -12.28
CA PHE A 271 13.66 12.18 -11.52
C PHE A 271 14.57 13.37 -11.27
N VAL A 272 14.91 13.59 -10.01
CA VAL A 272 15.73 14.70 -9.55
C VAL A 272 16.95 14.14 -8.84
N VAL A 273 18.13 14.67 -9.15
CA VAL A 273 19.39 14.20 -8.62
C VAL A 273 20.16 15.39 -8.06
N LEU A 274 20.62 15.25 -6.82
CA LEU A 274 21.57 16.17 -6.22
C LEU A 274 22.97 15.57 -6.31
N THR A 275 23.84 16.23 -7.06
CA THR A 275 25.22 15.81 -7.26
C THR A 275 26.10 16.14 -6.05
N ASN A 276 27.26 15.49 -5.98
CA ASN A 276 28.24 15.70 -4.93
C ASN A 276 28.74 17.15 -4.85
N ASP A 277 28.81 17.86 -5.99
CA ASP A 277 29.19 19.28 -6.06
C ASP A 277 28.04 20.26 -5.75
N GLY A 278 26.85 19.75 -5.42
CA GLY A 278 25.68 20.57 -5.09
C GLY A 278 24.87 21.05 -6.29
N THR A 279 25.09 20.50 -7.49
CA THR A 279 24.24 20.74 -8.65
C THR A 279 22.98 19.89 -8.57
N VAL A 280 21.82 20.48 -8.87
CA VAL A 280 20.55 19.75 -9.02
C VAL A 280 20.29 19.53 -10.51
N LEU A 281 20.15 18.28 -10.90
CA LEU A 281 19.75 17.85 -12.24
C LEU A 281 18.34 17.26 -12.17
N ALA A 282 17.51 17.53 -13.16
CA ALA A 282 16.21 16.89 -13.26
C ALA A 282 15.89 16.48 -14.70
N LYS A 283 15.13 15.41 -14.85
CA LYS A 283 14.56 14.96 -16.12
C LYS A 283 13.17 14.38 -15.91
N ASP A 284 12.34 14.47 -16.94
CA ASP A 284 11.06 13.77 -17.00
C ASP A 284 11.20 12.55 -17.94
N GLY A 285 10.71 11.39 -17.50
CA GLY A 285 10.77 10.10 -18.18
C GLY A 285 11.97 9.24 -17.78
N LEU A 286 11.73 7.98 -17.40
CA LEU A 286 12.79 7.05 -16.96
C LEU A 286 13.92 6.90 -17.99
N TYR A 287 13.57 6.70 -19.25
CA TYR A 287 14.52 6.47 -20.35
C TYR A 287 14.95 7.75 -21.11
N SER A 288 14.52 8.92 -20.64
CA SER A 288 15.01 10.19 -21.18
C SER A 288 16.48 10.37 -20.82
N THR A 289 17.29 10.83 -21.78
CA THR A 289 18.71 11.17 -21.59
C THR A 289 18.92 12.67 -21.36
N ASN A 290 17.85 13.47 -21.46
CA ASN A 290 17.93 14.94 -21.41
C ASN A 290 17.82 15.44 -19.96
N TRP A 291 18.96 15.53 -19.28
CA TRP A 291 19.06 16.19 -17.99
C TRP A 291 19.06 17.71 -18.13
N THR A 292 18.27 18.38 -17.30
CA THR A 292 18.24 19.84 -17.20
C THR A 292 18.82 20.27 -15.86
N THR A 293 19.83 21.14 -15.86
CA THR A 293 20.34 21.77 -14.64
C THR A 293 19.30 22.70 -14.05
N GLN A 294 18.97 22.51 -12.77
CA GLN A 294 17.89 23.18 -12.07
C GLN A 294 18.41 24.33 -11.20
N LEU A 295 19.38 24.05 -10.32
CA LEU A 295 19.97 24.98 -9.36
C LEU A 295 21.35 24.46 -8.90
N GLY A 296 22.23 25.33 -8.40
CA GLY A 296 23.56 24.96 -7.88
C GLY A 296 23.76 25.36 -6.42
N GLY A 297 24.74 24.75 -5.74
CA GLY A 297 25.00 24.99 -4.31
C GLY A 297 23.93 24.41 -3.37
N ALA A 298 23.21 23.38 -3.84
CA ALA A 298 22.14 22.74 -3.11
C ALA A 298 22.64 21.72 -2.07
N THR A 299 21.87 21.59 -1.01
CA THR A 299 22.12 20.66 0.11
C THR A 299 21.01 19.65 0.31
N GLN A 300 19.78 19.94 -0.15
CA GLN A 300 18.63 19.05 -0.05
C GLN A 300 17.72 19.25 -1.26
N ILE A 301 17.01 18.21 -1.65
CA ILE A 301 16.03 18.17 -2.73
C ILE A 301 14.80 17.38 -2.28
N ASP A 302 13.65 17.69 -2.90
CA ASP A 302 12.41 16.93 -2.74
C ASP A 302 11.49 17.23 -3.94
N ALA A 303 10.63 16.29 -4.29
CA ALA A 303 9.68 16.42 -5.40
C ALA A 303 8.38 15.67 -5.09
N ASP A 304 7.25 16.34 -5.28
CA ASP A 304 5.93 15.72 -5.15
C ASP A 304 4.87 16.57 -5.88
N ALA A 305 3.84 15.93 -6.43
CA ALA A 305 2.69 16.57 -7.05
C ALA A 305 3.04 17.69 -8.06
N GLY A 306 4.08 17.46 -8.87
CA GLY A 306 4.59 18.41 -9.86
C GLY A 306 5.37 19.58 -9.29
N ARG A 307 5.68 19.59 -7.99
CA ARG A 307 6.59 20.52 -7.34
C ARG A 307 8.01 19.98 -7.33
N LEU A 308 8.96 20.91 -7.36
CA LEU A 308 10.37 20.63 -7.09
C LEU A 308 10.86 21.65 -6.06
N GLY A 309 11.38 21.16 -4.94
CA GLY A 309 12.01 21.95 -3.89
C GLY A 309 13.52 21.74 -3.82
N VAL A 310 14.25 22.81 -3.56
CA VAL A 310 15.70 22.80 -3.39
C VAL A 310 16.10 23.72 -2.26
N VAL A 311 16.88 23.22 -1.31
CA VAL A 311 17.56 24.07 -0.31
C VAL A 311 18.97 24.37 -0.80
N ALA A 312 19.28 25.66 -0.98
CA ALA A 312 20.61 26.14 -1.34
C ALA A 312 20.98 27.36 -0.50
N GLY A 313 22.18 27.34 0.10
CA GLY A 313 22.61 28.39 1.03
C GLY A 313 21.66 28.62 2.21
N GLY A 314 20.99 27.57 2.69
CA GLY A 314 19.97 27.67 3.75
C GLY A 314 18.64 28.29 3.32
N THR A 315 18.42 28.54 2.03
CA THR A 315 17.15 29.05 1.50
C THR A 315 16.43 27.97 0.72
N LEU A 316 15.15 27.74 1.02
CA LEU A 316 14.27 26.87 0.24
C LEU A 316 13.70 27.65 -0.96
N TYR A 317 13.91 27.09 -2.14
CA TYR A 317 13.27 27.50 -3.39
C TYR A 317 12.33 26.39 -3.84
N VAL A 318 11.11 26.73 -4.23
CA VAL A 318 10.13 25.78 -4.79
C VAL A 318 9.60 26.33 -6.09
N LYS A 319 9.41 25.45 -7.06
CA LYS A 319 8.66 25.73 -8.28
C LYS A 319 7.57 24.70 -8.50
N GLU A 320 6.58 25.07 -9.29
CA GLU A 320 5.44 24.25 -9.67
C GLU A 320 5.37 24.10 -11.19
N GLY A 321 5.08 22.88 -11.66
CA GLY A 321 4.84 22.59 -13.07
C GLY A 321 6.03 21.93 -13.77
N ASN A 322 6.39 22.44 -14.96
CA ASN A 322 7.48 21.86 -15.76
C ASN A 322 8.87 22.32 -15.28
N LEU A 323 9.93 21.68 -15.80
CA LEU A 323 11.32 21.94 -15.39
C LEU A 323 11.82 23.38 -15.66
N TRP A 324 11.16 24.14 -16.55
CA TRP A 324 11.50 25.53 -16.90
C TRP A 324 10.70 26.57 -16.11
N SER A 325 9.80 26.13 -15.23
CA SER A 325 9.01 27.03 -14.39
C SER A 325 9.92 27.84 -13.46
N SER A 326 9.49 29.06 -13.14
CA SER A 326 10.27 29.97 -12.31
C SER A 326 10.32 29.50 -10.85
N TRP A 327 11.47 29.71 -10.22
CA TRP A 327 11.65 29.46 -8.79
C TRP A 327 10.99 30.54 -7.94
N THR A 328 10.39 30.12 -6.83
CA THR A 328 9.86 31.01 -5.80
C THR A 328 10.56 30.73 -4.47
N THR A 329 11.16 31.75 -3.87
CA THR A 329 11.73 31.66 -2.52
C THR A 329 10.62 31.43 -1.49
N GLN A 330 10.77 30.39 -0.67
CA GLN A 330 9.76 29.98 0.32
C GLN A 330 10.12 30.37 1.75
N SER A 331 11.36 30.10 2.15
CA SER A 331 11.85 30.33 3.51
C SER A 331 13.38 30.38 3.54
N THR A 332 13.95 31.08 4.52
CA THR A 332 15.40 31.12 4.80
C THR A 332 15.73 30.35 6.08
N SER A 333 17.02 30.15 6.36
CA SER A 333 17.54 29.38 7.49
C SER A 333 16.93 27.97 7.63
N VAL A 334 16.67 27.33 6.49
CA VAL A 334 16.03 26.01 6.40
C VAL A 334 17.06 24.92 6.68
N THR A 335 16.71 24.00 7.58
CA THR A 335 17.53 22.83 7.92
C THR A 335 16.89 21.51 7.49
N ASP A 336 15.59 21.49 7.23
CA ASP A 336 14.85 20.35 6.70
C ASP A 336 13.58 20.86 6.00
N PHE A 337 13.08 20.13 5.00
CA PHE A 337 11.81 20.43 4.34
C PHE A 337 11.18 19.18 3.75
N ALA A 338 9.87 19.26 3.49
CA ALA A 338 9.09 18.21 2.84
C ALA A 338 7.99 18.83 1.96
N LEU A 339 7.65 18.15 0.87
CA LEU A 339 6.57 18.46 -0.05
C LEU A 339 5.54 17.32 -0.04
N ASP A 340 4.25 17.67 -0.07
CA ASP A 340 3.15 16.71 -0.24
C ASP A 340 1.92 17.45 -0.77
N GLY A 341 1.45 17.08 -1.96
CA GLY A 341 0.40 17.75 -2.69
C GLY A 341 0.58 19.26 -2.73
N SER A 342 -0.38 19.97 -2.13
CA SER A 342 -0.36 21.43 -2.02
C SER A 342 0.36 21.95 -0.76
N ARG A 343 0.87 21.08 0.10
CA ARG A 343 1.56 21.44 1.33
C ARG A 343 3.06 21.61 1.13
N ILE A 344 3.62 22.51 1.92
CA ILE A 344 5.07 22.71 2.05
C ILE A 344 5.36 22.77 3.54
N GLY A 345 6.28 21.92 3.99
CA GLY A 345 6.77 21.88 5.36
C GLY A 345 8.23 22.31 5.41
N VAL A 346 8.60 23.12 6.40
CA VAL A 346 10.00 23.51 6.63
C VAL A 346 10.33 23.47 8.11
N VAL A 347 11.56 23.10 8.44
CA VAL A 347 12.19 23.45 9.71
C VAL A 347 13.10 24.63 9.45
N SER A 348 12.76 25.80 10.01
CA SER A 348 13.55 27.02 9.93
C SER A 348 13.90 27.51 11.32
N ASN A 349 15.19 27.75 11.56
CA ASN A 349 15.72 28.15 12.88
C ASN A 349 15.23 27.24 14.03
N GLY A 350 15.13 25.92 13.78
CA GLY A 350 14.70 24.94 14.78
C GLY A 350 13.20 24.91 15.07
N ILE A 351 12.37 25.59 14.27
CA ILE A 351 10.91 25.58 14.38
C ILE A 351 10.32 25.05 13.08
N ALA A 352 9.39 24.11 13.19
CA ALA A 352 8.62 23.61 12.06
C ALA A 352 7.50 24.60 11.68
N TYR A 353 7.29 24.76 10.38
CA TYR A 353 6.19 25.54 9.78
C TYR A 353 5.60 24.73 8.63
N VAL A 354 4.29 24.85 8.44
CA VAL A 354 3.60 24.25 7.29
C VAL A 354 2.66 25.28 6.68
N LYS A 355 2.57 25.29 5.36
CA LYS A 355 1.48 25.96 4.64
C LYS A 355 0.80 25.00 3.70
N GLU A 356 -0.44 25.31 3.34
CA GLU A 356 -1.29 24.49 2.47
C GLU A 356 -1.96 25.37 1.43
N GLY A 357 -1.77 25.07 0.16
CA GLY A 357 -2.30 25.86 -0.96
C GLY A 357 -1.20 26.27 -1.94
N ASN A 358 -1.34 27.44 -2.55
CA ASN A 358 -0.36 27.94 -3.51
C ASN A 358 0.95 28.39 -2.84
N LEU A 359 1.99 28.66 -3.64
CA LEU A 359 3.33 29.07 -3.17
C LEU A 359 3.37 30.39 -2.38
N TRP A 360 2.31 31.19 -2.39
CA TRP A 360 2.21 32.47 -1.67
C TRP A 360 1.37 32.41 -0.41
N THR A 361 0.82 31.24 -0.07
CA THR A 361 0.03 31.06 1.15
C THR A 361 0.89 31.31 2.39
N ASP A 362 0.26 31.88 3.42
CA ASP A 362 0.92 32.15 4.70
C ASP A 362 1.32 30.86 5.43
N TRP A 363 2.41 30.95 6.18
CA TRP A 363 2.91 29.88 7.03
C TRP A 363 2.09 29.75 8.31
N VAL A 364 1.81 28.51 8.70
CA VAL A 364 1.32 28.17 10.02
C VAL A 364 2.47 27.63 10.85
N THR A 365 2.72 28.24 12.01
CA THR A 365 3.72 27.76 12.97
C THR A 365 3.27 26.42 13.56
N MET A 366 4.13 25.42 13.51
CA MET A 366 3.89 24.09 14.06
C MET A 366 4.47 23.99 15.48
N VAL A 367 5.67 23.43 15.61
CA VAL A 367 6.32 23.08 16.88
C VAL A 367 7.84 23.11 16.69
N ALA A 368 8.61 23.32 17.76
CA ALA A 368 10.06 23.22 17.71
C ALA A 368 10.49 21.79 17.33
N GLY A 369 11.45 21.67 16.41
CA GLY A 369 11.89 20.37 15.90
C GLY A 369 13.10 20.49 14.97
N SER A 370 13.64 19.32 14.61
CA SER A 370 14.81 19.21 13.74
C SER A 370 14.49 18.65 12.36
N ARG A 371 13.39 17.92 12.23
CA ARG A 371 12.96 17.28 10.98
C ARG A 371 11.44 17.34 10.82
N ILE A 372 10.96 17.33 9.57
CA ILE A 372 9.54 17.36 9.21
C ILE A 372 9.25 16.39 8.08
N ASP A 373 8.05 15.79 8.11
CA ASP A 373 7.52 15.01 6.99
C ASP A 373 6.01 15.27 6.85
N LEU A 374 5.49 15.15 5.64
CA LEU A 374 4.11 15.44 5.26
C LEU A 374 3.52 14.29 4.47
N GLU A 375 2.23 14.04 4.66
CA GLU A 375 1.49 13.05 3.87
C GLU A 375 0.00 13.30 3.98
N GLY A 376 -0.66 13.64 2.88
CA GLY A 376 -2.07 13.98 2.84
C GLY A 376 -2.46 14.96 3.95
N ASN A 377 -3.27 14.51 4.91
CA ASN A 377 -3.72 15.33 6.04
C ASN A 377 -2.83 15.24 7.29
N ARG A 378 -1.69 14.54 7.24
CA ARG A 378 -0.77 14.37 8.37
C ARG A 378 0.43 15.30 8.30
N VAL A 379 0.90 15.69 9.48
CA VAL A 379 2.16 16.42 9.68
C VAL A 379 2.92 15.73 10.79
N ALA A 380 4.17 15.35 10.53
CA ALA A 380 5.07 14.74 11.51
C ALA A 380 6.28 15.63 11.75
N VAL A 381 6.66 15.83 13.02
CA VAL A 381 7.83 16.60 13.41
C VAL A 381 8.65 15.83 14.43
N LEU A 382 9.95 15.70 14.18
CA LEU A 382 10.90 15.20 15.17
C LEU A 382 11.27 16.32 16.14
N ALA A 383 10.64 16.30 17.30
CA ALA A 383 10.82 17.28 18.36
C ALA A 383 12.05 16.96 19.23
N GLY A 384 12.33 17.85 20.19
CA GLY A 384 13.44 17.68 21.14
C GLY A 384 13.41 16.34 21.86
N GLY A 385 14.60 15.79 22.15
CA GLY A 385 14.73 14.48 22.77
C GLY A 385 14.39 13.31 21.84
N ASN A 386 14.43 13.50 20.52
CA ASN A 386 14.15 12.48 19.51
C ASN A 386 12.76 11.86 19.67
N THR A 387 11.77 12.72 19.94
CA THR A 387 10.36 12.34 20.12
C THR A 387 9.59 12.69 18.85
N LEU A 388 8.88 11.74 18.26
CA LEU A 388 8.04 11.98 17.09
C LEU A 388 6.64 12.46 17.51
N LEU A 389 6.29 13.67 17.08
CA LEU A 389 4.95 14.23 17.20
C LEU A 389 4.26 14.14 15.84
N VAL A 390 3.01 13.68 15.81
CA VAL A 390 2.19 13.63 14.60
C VAL A 390 0.81 14.19 14.88
N LYS A 391 0.30 15.01 13.98
CA LYS A 391 -1.11 15.40 13.95
C LYS A 391 -1.77 14.88 12.67
N GLU A 392 -3.08 14.75 12.69
CA GLU A 392 -3.89 14.29 11.56
C GLU A 392 -5.12 15.18 11.42
N GLY A 393 -5.35 15.70 10.21
CA GLY A 393 -6.47 16.58 9.88
C GLY A 393 -6.01 17.94 9.36
N ASN A 394 -6.67 19.01 9.80
CA ASN A 394 -6.26 20.37 9.44
C ASN A 394 -4.99 20.80 10.23
N LEU A 395 -4.36 21.91 9.81
CA LEU A 395 -3.09 22.38 10.39
C LEU A 395 -3.18 22.78 11.88
N TRP A 396 -4.38 23.00 12.41
CA TRP A 396 -4.64 23.40 13.80
C TRP A 396 -5.00 22.24 14.73
N GLU A 397 -5.02 21.01 14.21
CA GLU A 397 -5.27 19.83 15.01
C GLU A 397 -4.21 19.62 16.10
N SER A 398 -4.63 18.93 17.15
CA SER A 398 -3.80 18.61 18.31
C SER A 398 -2.71 17.59 17.97
N TRP A 399 -1.53 17.77 18.57
CA TRP A 399 -0.41 16.85 18.43
C TRP A 399 -0.61 15.57 19.23
N ASN A 400 -0.22 14.44 18.63
CA ASN A 400 -0.09 13.16 19.30
C ASN A 400 1.38 12.77 19.38
N THR A 401 1.84 12.39 20.58
CA THR A 401 3.17 11.79 20.75
C THR A 401 3.08 10.32 20.38
N LEU A 402 3.67 9.91 19.25
CA LEU A 402 3.52 8.53 18.75
C LEU A 402 4.52 7.53 19.32
N THR A 403 5.70 7.98 19.74
CA THR A 403 6.73 7.15 20.34
C THR A 403 7.61 7.96 21.29
N GLY A 404 8.28 7.26 22.22
CA GLY A 404 9.23 7.84 23.18
C GLY A 404 10.59 8.20 22.54
N PRO A 405 11.55 8.67 23.36
CA PRO A 405 12.84 9.17 22.87
C PRO A 405 13.65 8.09 22.14
N GLY A 406 14.38 8.48 21.10
CA GLY A 406 15.31 7.60 20.37
C GLY A 406 15.02 7.42 18.88
N VAL A 407 14.06 8.18 18.33
CA VAL A 407 13.82 8.23 16.88
C VAL A 407 14.97 8.92 16.17
N SER A 408 15.54 8.28 15.16
CA SER A 408 16.62 8.84 14.32
C SER A 408 16.16 9.17 12.90
N ASP A 409 15.11 8.52 12.41
CA ASP A 409 14.49 8.78 11.11
C ASP A 409 13.01 8.38 11.15
N PHE A 410 12.19 8.93 10.26
CA PHE A 410 10.78 8.59 10.14
C PHE A 410 10.29 8.85 8.72
N SER A 411 9.15 8.26 8.38
CA SER A 411 8.47 8.48 7.10
C SER A 411 6.96 8.26 7.26
N LEU A 412 6.19 9.08 6.55
CA LEU A 412 4.75 8.95 6.36
C LEU A 412 4.44 8.40 4.95
N SER A 413 3.28 7.75 4.83
CA SER A 413 2.65 7.41 3.53
C SER A 413 1.23 6.91 3.82
N GLY A 414 0.23 7.49 3.16
CA GLY A 414 -1.19 7.34 3.49
C GLY A 414 -1.45 7.37 4.99
N ASN A 415 -2.09 6.30 5.49
CA ASN A 415 -2.39 6.14 6.91
C ASN A 415 -1.27 5.45 7.71
N ARG A 416 -0.05 5.38 7.20
CA ARG A 416 1.08 4.73 7.87
C ARG A 416 2.07 5.72 8.45
N VAL A 417 2.76 5.26 9.48
CA VAL A 417 3.90 5.96 10.07
C VAL A 417 4.99 4.93 10.31
N ALA A 418 6.21 5.24 9.90
CA ALA A 418 7.38 4.45 10.23
C ALA A 418 8.40 5.29 10.98
N VAL A 419 9.13 4.64 11.90
CA VAL A 419 10.25 5.25 12.63
C VAL A 419 11.43 4.30 12.67
N VAL A 420 12.63 4.83 12.54
CA VAL A 420 13.86 4.16 13.00
C VAL A 420 14.07 4.57 14.45
N SER A 421 14.02 3.61 15.37
CA SER A 421 14.27 3.83 16.79
C SER A 421 15.30 2.82 17.28
N ASN A 422 16.45 3.31 17.76
CA ASN A 422 17.57 2.47 18.22
C ASN A 422 17.98 1.37 17.22
N GLY A 423 17.99 1.70 15.92
CA GLY A 423 18.35 0.75 14.86
C GLY A 423 17.25 -0.24 14.45
N THR A 424 16.05 -0.14 15.00
CA THR A 424 14.88 -0.95 14.58
C THR A 424 13.89 -0.06 13.85
N VAL A 425 13.39 -0.51 12.70
CA VAL A 425 12.23 0.12 12.06
C VAL A 425 10.95 -0.43 12.69
N LEU A 426 10.13 0.47 13.21
CA LEU A 426 8.77 0.21 13.66
C LEU A 426 7.80 0.89 12.70
N ILE A 427 6.75 0.19 12.30
CA ILE A 427 5.70 0.73 11.42
C ILE A 427 4.35 0.55 12.10
N LYS A 428 3.44 1.50 11.93
CA LYS A 428 2.02 1.36 12.23
C LYS A 428 1.17 1.74 11.02
N SER A 429 -0.04 1.21 10.96
CA SER A 429 -1.01 1.52 9.90
C SER A 429 -2.39 1.79 10.52
N GLY A 430 -3.12 2.75 9.95
CA GLY A 430 -4.44 3.16 10.42
C GLY A 430 -4.38 4.38 11.36
N PRO A 431 -5.27 4.48 12.36
CA PRO A 431 -5.33 5.65 13.23
C PRO A 431 -4.03 5.84 14.04
N LEU A 432 -3.74 7.06 14.48
CA LEU A 432 -2.48 7.39 15.19
C LEU A 432 -2.24 6.55 16.47
N ASN A 433 -3.32 6.07 17.11
CA ASN A 433 -3.27 5.19 18.28
C ASN A 433 -3.08 3.70 17.95
N ALA A 434 -2.92 3.33 16.67
CA ALA A 434 -2.63 1.97 16.26
C ALA A 434 -1.29 1.47 16.85
N GLY A 435 -1.21 0.15 17.02
CA GLY A 435 -0.03 -0.52 17.52
C GLY A 435 1.15 -0.48 16.55
N TRP A 436 2.37 -0.47 17.09
CA TRP A 436 3.61 -0.59 16.33
C TRP A 436 3.94 -2.05 16.03
N ILE A 437 4.51 -2.30 14.85
CA ILE A 437 5.03 -3.59 14.42
C ILE A 437 6.48 -3.41 14.00
N GLY A 438 7.35 -4.31 14.45
CA GLY A 438 8.74 -4.36 13.98
C GLY A 438 8.81 -4.80 12.52
N ALA A 439 9.48 -4.01 11.68
CA ALA A 439 9.57 -4.27 10.24
C ALA A 439 10.99 -4.64 9.80
N PHE A 440 12.00 -3.90 10.27
CA PHE A 440 13.41 -4.09 9.93
C PHE A 440 14.30 -3.91 11.15
N SER A 441 15.51 -4.46 11.11
CA SER A 441 16.54 -4.29 12.14
C SER A 441 17.82 -3.72 11.53
N ASN A 442 18.77 -3.32 12.37
CA ASN A 442 20.04 -2.69 11.97
C ASN A 442 19.87 -1.54 10.97
N SER A 443 18.84 -0.73 11.14
CA SER A 443 18.38 0.29 10.19
C SER A 443 18.88 1.67 10.57
N LYS A 444 19.28 2.48 9.58
CA LYS A 444 19.62 3.90 9.75
C LYS A 444 18.61 4.85 9.10
N ALA A 445 17.86 4.40 8.11
CA ALA A 445 16.84 5.19 7.42
C ALA A 445 15.62 4.36 7.05
N VAL A 446 14.46 5.00 6.89
CA VAL A 446 13.19 4.37 6.51
C VAL A 446 12.42 5.21 5.50
N ARG A 447 11.81 4.57 4.51
CA ARG A 447 10.85 5.21 3.58
C ARG A 447 9.63 4.33 3.39
N LEU A 448 8.47 4.95 3.22
CA LEU A 448 7.21 4.30 2.88
C LEU A 448 6.77 4.81 1.50
N SER A 449 6.18 3.93 0.69
CA SER A 449 5.42 4.31 -0.51
C SER A 449 4.04 3.73 -0.41
#